data_AF-A0A968L351-F1
#
_entry.id   AF-A0A968L351-F1
#
_cell.length_a   1.000
_cell.length_b   1.000
_cell.length_c   1.000
_cell.angle_alpha   90.00
_cell.angle_beta   90.00
_cell.angle_gamma   90.00
#
_symmetry.space_group_name_H-M   'P 1'
#
loop_
_entity.id
_entity.type
_entity.pdbx_description
1 polymer ?
#
loop_
_entity_poly.entity_id
_entity_poly.type
_entity_poly.pdbx_seq_one_letter_code
_entity_poly.pdbx_strand_id
1 'polypeptide(L)' 'MQNFAYQPDTADAGTGMQEGDDFVCPNCGCEIRLVHHGDPAKMGAIEPFVCCCGTMMEKERRG' A
#
# COMPACT_ATOMS: atom_id res chain seq x y z
N MET A 1 -28.15 -13.57 29.83
CA MET A 1 -26.79 -13.85 29.32
C MET A 1 -26.36 -12.68 28.45
N GLN A 2 -25.16 -12.14 28.68
CA GLN A 2 -24.67 -10.93 28.03
C GLN A 2 -24.22 -11.22 26.59
N ASN A 3 -24.54 -10.28 25.70
CA ASN A 3 -24.19 -10.26 24.29
C ASN A 3 -22.67 -10.36 24.07
N PHE A 4 -22.23 -11.33 23.29
CA PHE A 4 -20.91 -11.30 22.66
C PHE A 4 -21.10 -11.25 21.15
N ALA A 5 -21.43 -10.05 20.66
CA ALA A 5 -21.20 -9.75 19.26
C ALA A 5 -19.68 -9.78 19.04
N TYR A 6 -19.19 -10.84 18.41
CA TYR A 6 -17.85 -10.82 17.82
C TYR A 6 -17.90 -9.85 16.64
N GLN A 7 -17.64 -8.58 16.92
CA GLN A 7 -17.26 -7.61 15.91
C GLN A 7 -15.73 -7.69 15.83
N PRO A 8 -15.14 -8.30 14.79
CA PRO A 8 -13.73 -8.08 14.54
C PRO A 8 -13.58 -6.58 14.24
N ASP A 9 -13.00 -5.92 15.23
CA ASP A 9 -12.44 -4.59 15.21
C ASP A 9 -11.73 -4.33 13.88
N THR A 10 -12.14 -3.23 13.26
CA THR A 10 -11.42 -2.51 12.20
C THR A 10 -10.62 -3.37 11.22
N ALA A 11 -11.28 -3.83 10.15
CA ALA A 11 -10.58 -4.12 8.91
C ALA A 11 -9.95 -2.80 8.43
N ASP A 12 -8.71 -2.60 8.88
CA ASP A 12 -7.65 -1.93 8.17
C ASP A 12 -8.08 -0.61 7.53
N ALA A 13 -8.15 0.44 8.35
CA ALA A 13 -7.86 1.80 7.87
C ALA A 13 -6.36 1.93 7.51
N GLY A 14 -5.75 0.86 7.01
CA GLY A 14 -4.45 0.85 6.41
C GLY A 14 -4.59 1.55 5.07
N THR A 15 -3.83 2.61 4.91
CA THR A 15 -3.40 3.08 3.60
C THR A 15 -2.43 2.04 3.02
N GLY A 16 -2.89 0.79 2.92
CA GLY A 16 -2.11 -0.38 2.54
C GLY A 16 -1.83 -0.33 1.06
N MET A 17 -0.55 -0.41 0.71
CA MET A 17 -0.10 -0.56 -0.68
C MET A 17 -0.62 -1.91 -1.19
N GLN A 18 -1.47 -1.89 -2.22
CA GLN A 18 -2.15 -3.05 -2.77
C GLN A 18 -1.50 -3.52 -4.07
N GLU A 19 -1.67 -4.81 -4.37
CA GLU A 19 -1.29 -5.35 -5.68
C GLU A 19 -1.93 -4.55 -6.81
N GLY A 20 -1.14 -4.25 -7.84
CA GLY A 20 -1.59 -3.48 -8.98
C GLY A 20 -1.62 -1.97 -8.72
N ASP A 21 -1.29 -1.50 -7.52
CA ASP A 21 -1.08 -0.07 -7.30
C ASP A 21 0.12 0.43 -8.10
N ASP A 22 -0.11 1.45 -8.91
CA ASP A 22 0.95 2.19 -9.57
C ASP A 22 1.45 3.29 -8.63
N PHE A 23 2.77 3.44 -8.54
CA PHE A 23 3.42 4.50 -7.79
C PHE A 23 4.23 5.36 -8.76
N VAL A 24 4.10 6.67 -8.64
CA VAL A 24 4.75 7.63 -9.51
C VAL A 24 5.63 8.55 -8.68
N CYS A 25 6.83 8.82 -9.20
CA CYS A 25 7.71 9.83 -8.63
C CYS A 25 7.22 11.22 -9.05
N PRO A 26 6.82 12.10 -8.12
CA PRO A 26 6.33 13.44 -8.46
C PRO A 26 7.42 14.36 -9.04
N ASN A 27 8.69 14.02 -8.85
CA ASN A 27 9.83 14.81 -9.33
C ASN A 27 10.29 14.42 -10.75
N CYS A 28 10.22 13.13 -11.10
CA CYS A 28 10.77 12.62 -12.37
C CYS A 28 9.73 12.02 -13.30
N GLY A 29 8.53 11.71 -12.81
CA GLY A 29 7.51 10.97 -13.55
C GLY A 29 7.82 9.48 -13.74
N CYS A 30 8.82 8.92 -13.05
CA CYS A 30 9.09 7.49 -13.06
C CYS A 30 7.90 6.73 -12.45
N GLU A 31 7.44 5.68 -13.11
CA GLU A 31 6.34 4.82 -12.66
C GLU A 31 6.89 3.44 -12.27
N ILE A 32 6.38 2.89 -11.17
CA ILE A 32 6.53 1.47 -10.82
C ILE A 32 5.15 0.88 -10.55
N ARG A 33 4.99 -0.40 -10.83
CA ARG A 33 3.77 -1.15 -10.49
C ARG A 33 4.07 -2.15 -9.40
N LEU A 34 3.23 -2.16 -8.35
CA LEU A 34 3.33 -3.17 -7.32
C LEU A 34 2.89 -4.52 -7.88
N VAL A 35 3.84 -5.45 -8.02
CA VAL A 35 3.56 -6.84 -8.41
C VAL A 35 3.90 -7.74 -7.23
N HIS A 36 2.94 -8.57 -6.82
CA HIS A 36 3.17 -9.53 -5.75
C HIS A 36 3.99 -10.72 -6.26
N HIS A 37 5.01 -11.11 -5.51
CA HIS A 37 5.77 -12.34 -5.75
C HIS A 37 6.07 -13.07 -4.42
N GLY A 38 5.14 -13.02 -3.45
CA GLY A 38 5.40 -13.47 -2.08
C GLY A 38 4.17 -13.81 -1.24
N ASP A 39 4.33 -13.83 0.08
CA ASP A 39 3.28 -14.19 1.04
C ASP A 39 2.45 -12.94 1.43
N PRO A 40 1.10 -12.97 1.35
CA PRO A 40 0.26 -11.82 1.62
C PRO A 40 0.36 -11.32 3.07
N ALA A 41 0.81 -12.16 4.01
CA ALA A 41 1.03 -11.76 5.40
C ALA A 41 2.17 -10.73 5.57
N LYS A 42 3.02 -10.54 4.56
CA LYS A 42 4.14 -9.58 4.60
C LYS A 42 3.78 -8.19 4.05
N MET A 43 2.55 -7.99 3.55
CA MET A 43 2.13 -6.71 2.98
C MET A 43 1.95 -5.59 4.02
N GLY A 44 1.68 -5.92 5.29
CA GLY A 44 1.51 -4.92 6.36
C GLY A 44 2.80 -4.16 6.72
N ALA A 45 3.95 -4.55 6.16
CA ALA A 45 5.26 -3.95 6.45
C ALA A 45 6.01 -3.51 5.18
N ILE A 46 5.27 -3.14 4.11
CA ILE A 46 5.90 -2.58 2.90
C ILE A 46 6.37 -1.15 3.20
N GLU A 47 7.68 -0.94 3.12
CA GLU A 47 8.31 0.38 3.20
C GLU A 47 7.99 1.23 1.94
N PRO A 48 7.96 2.57 2.06
CA PRO A 48 7.71 3.45 0.92
C PRO A 48 8.82 3.34 -0.14
N PHE A 49 8.40 3.31 -1.41
CA PHE A 49 9.32 3.27 -2.54
C PHE A 49 10.03 4.60 -2.71
N VAL A 50 11.34 4.55 -2.98
CA VAL A 50 12.16 5.73 -3.26
C VAL A 50 12.64 5.66 -4.70
N CYS A 51 12.36 6.72 -5.47
CA CYS A 51 12.84 6.86 -6.83
C CYS A 51 14.37 7.01 -6.86
N CYS A 52 15.01 6.70 -7.98
CA CYS A 52 16.46 6.87 -8.17
C CYS A 52 16.94 8.31 -7.98
N CYS A 53 16.05 9.31 -8.10
CA CYS A 53 16.35 10.71 -7.81
C CYS A 53 16.35 11.07 -6.31
N GLY A 54 16.01 10.12 -5.44
CA GLY A 54 15.90 10.30 -3.99
C GLY A 54 14.53 10.75 -3.49
N THR A 55 13.58 11.03 -4.39
CA THR A 55 12.21 11.43 -4.01
C THR A 55 11.36 10.20 -3.69
N MET A 56 10.60 10.27 -2.59
CA MET A 56 9.62 9.25 -2.22
C MET A 56 8.51 9.18 -3.28
N MET A 57 8.16 7.97 -3.70
CA MET A 57 7.12 7.74 -4.69
C MET A 57 5.76 7.74 -4.02
N GLU A 58 4.75 8.23 -4.74
CA GLU A 58 3.39 8.36 -4.25
C GLU A 58 2.46 7.48 -5.09
N LYS A 59 1.42 6.93 -4.48
CA LYS A 59 0.41 6.14 -5.20
C LYS A 59 -0.27 7.02 -6.25
N GLU A 60 -0.31 6.55 -7.49
CA GLU A 60 -1.00 7.23 -8.58
C GLU A 60 -2.48 7.34 -8.25
N ARG A 61 -2.96 8.57 -8.05
CA ARG A 61 -4.38 8.85 -7.89
C ARG A 61 -4.96 9.03 -9.29
N ARG A 62 -5.37 7.93 -9.94
CA ARG A 62 -6.30 8.04 -11.08
C ARG A 62 -7.62 8.60 -10.58
N GLY A 63 -7.85 9.89 -10.86
CA GLY A 63 -9.14 10.56 -10.72
C GLY A 63 -10.03 10.37 -11.94
#